data_AF-A0A661WY99-F1
#
_entry.id   AF-A0A661WY99-F1
#
_cell.length_a   1.000
_cell.length_b   1.000
_cell.length_c   1.000
_cell.angle_alpha   90.00
_cell.angle_beta   90.00
_cell.angle_gamma   90.00
#
_symmetry.space_group_name_H-M   'P 1'
#
loop_
_entity.id
_entity.type
_entity.pdbx_description
1 polymer ?
#
loop_
_entity_poly.entity_id
_entity_poly.type
_entity_poly.pdbx_seq_one_letter_code
_entity_poly.pdbx_strand_id
1 'polypeptide(L)'
;MKKTLVFSLMAVMLCMSLNAATLAYWRFEDGTNGTAHTGDNDDWYADSSGNGNAMSTVDSASRPIATNDVPFSVVPQTAQANNLALDFGNWNSYITTTGSKMIDTKNLSNGWTVEASVKFHSLGAGWPGVVTKTGRPPGPGAPPLFMKLIALSPAFLQCDFFSDDDAEHWFDGRSGYGGTGELPIAVDTWYNLAFVYDGTNVAKFYIKEATDLTYEWEATSQQSGIGDATLHWDTPWVVGCTMWDNNLIDFADGVIDEVRISDEPLEPTQFLAVVPEPCLAIGGMALALLAFRKVNRIS
;
A
#
# COMPACT_ATOMS: atom_id res chain seq x y z
N MET A 1 8.50 -17.13 -63.49
CA MET A 1 9.08 -16.07 -62.63
C MET A 1 8.27 -15.99 -61.34
N LYS A 2 8.86 -16.41 -60.22
CA LYS A 2 8.25 -16.44 -58.89
C LYS A 2 8.15 -15.00 -58.37
N LYS A 3 6.94 -14.51 -58.07
CA LYS A 3 6.74 -13.23 -57.36
C LYS A 3 6.56 -13.51 -55.88
N THR A 4 7.46 -12.92 -55.11
CA THR A 4 7.71 -13.11 -53.69
C THR A 4 6.52 -12.63 -52.85
N LEU A 5 6.11 -13.51 -51.94
CA LEU A 5 5.17 -13.28 -50.85
C LEU A 5 5.88 -12.42 -49.80
N VAL A 6 5.39 -11.21 -49.51
CA VAL A 6 5.85 -10.41 -48.36
C VAL A 6 4.77 -10.48 -47.30
N PHE A 7 4.93 -11.42 -46.36
CA PHE A 7 4.21 -11.42 -45.10
C PHE A 7 4.83 -10.34 -44.22
N SER A 8 4.14 -9.21 -44.04
CA SER A 8 4.41 -8.29 -42.93
C SER A 8 3.97 -8.98 -41.63
N LEU A 9 4.92 -9.63 -40.99
CA LEU A 9 4.83 -10.06 -39.60
C LEU A 9 4.81 -8.79 -38.74
N MET A 10 3.61 -8.27 -38.46
CA MET A 10 3.43 -7.17 -37.52
C MET A 10 3.73 -7.73 -36.13
N ALA A 11 4.94 -7.44 -35.65
CA ALA A 11 5.39 -7.76 -34.31
C ALA A 11 4.43 -7.09 -33.32
N VAL A 12 3.52 -7.88 -32.76
CA VAL A 12 2.87 -7.57 -31.49
C VAL A 12 3.99 -7.70 -30.46
N MET A 13 4.75 -6.61 -30.26
CA MET A 13 5.50 -6.44 -29.02
C MET A 13 4.44 -6.40 -27.92
N LEU A 14 4.19 -7.54 -27.29
CA LEU A 14 3.71 -7.52 -25.92
C LEU A 14 4.79 -6.79 -25.13
N CYS A 15 4.56 -5.52 -24.81
CA CYS A 15 5.19 -4.92 -23.65
C CYS A 15 4.72 -5.76 -22.46
N MET A 16 5.50 -6.79 -22.12
CA MET A 16 5.44 -7.34 -20.77
C MET A 16 5.92 -6.20 -19.89
N SER A 17 5.00 -5.43 -19.31
CA SER A 17 5.34 -4.69 -18.11
C SER A 17 5.89 -5.73 -17.14
N LEU A 18 7.13 -5.57 -16.72
CA LEU A 18 7.58 -6.19 -15.49
C LEU A 18 6.63 -5.65 -14.43
N ASN A 19 5.60 -6.41 -14.10
CA ASN A 19 4.76 -6.09 -12.95
C ASN A 19 5.67 -6.25 -11.74
N ALA A 20 5.82 -5.18 -10.97
CA ALA A 20 6.44 -5.24 -9.65
C ALA A 20 5.92 -6.46 -8.89
N ALA A 21 6.82 -7.22 -8.25
CA ALA A 21 6.34 -8.36 -7.50
C ALA A 21 5.69 -7.85 -6.22
N THR A 22 4.37 -8.05 -6.12
CA THR A 22 3.67 -7.87 -4.87
C THR A 22 4.16 -8.96 -3.91
N LEU A 23 4.85 -8.55 -2.85
CA LEU A 23 5.43 -9.47 -1.87
C LEU A 23 4.38 -9.90 -0.84
N ALA A 24 3.55 -8.98 -0.39
CA ALA A 24 2.45 -9.23 0.52
C ALA A 24 1.28 -8.31 0.15
N TYR A 25 0.06 -8.83 0.27
CA TYR A 25 -1.14 -8.04 0.01
C TYR A 25 -2.30 -8.54 0.86
N TRP A 26 -2.68 -7.76 1.86
CA TRP A 26 -3.77 -8.06 2.77
C TRP A 26 -4.97 -7.19 2.45
N ARG A 27 -6.00 -7.85 1.93
CA ARG A 27 -7.26 -7.23 1.49
C ARG A 27 -8.37 -7.32 2.52
N PHE A 28 -8.16 -8.12 3.57
CA PHE A 28 -9.10 -8.32 4.67
C PHE A 28 -10.53 -8.76 4.29
N GLU A 29 -10.67 -9.51 3.21
CA GLU A 29 -11.95 -10.06 2.74
C GLU A 29 -12.44 -11.27 3.57
N ASP A 30 -11.70 -11.68 4.60
CA ASP A 30 -12.00 -12.83 5.43
C ASP A 30 -12.99 -12.49 6.54
N GLY A 31 -14.03 -13.30 6.72
CA GLY A 31 -14.93 -13.22 7.88
C GLY A 31 -16.33 -12.66 7.57
N THR A 32 -16.89 -11.90 8.51
CA THR A 32 -18.28 -11.38 8.44
C THR A 32 -18.35 -10.01 9.08
N ASN A 33 -18.94 -9.04 8.38
CA ASN A 33 -19.15 -7.69 8.87
C ASN A 33 -19.74 -7.66 10.31
N GLY A 34 -19.16 -6.83 11.16
CA GLY A 34 -19.52 -6.66 12.58
C GLY A 34 -19.00 -7.77 13.50
N THR A 35 -18.17 -8.70 13.01
CA THR A 35 -17.66 -9.82 13.81
C THR A 35 -16.13 -9.84 13.82
N ALA A 36 -15.55 -10.02 15.00
CA ALA A 36 -14.13 -10.31 15.15
C ALA A 36 -13.85 -11.79 14.89
N HIS A 37 -12.71 -12.10 14.28
CA HIS A 37 -12.20 -13.46 14.23
C HIS A 37 -11.93 -13.99 15.66
N THR A 38 -12.02 -15.31 15.87
CA THR A 38 -11.92 -15.90 17.22
C THR A 38 -10.68 -16.76 17.46
N GLY A 39 -9.89 -17.05 16.42
CA GLY A 39 -8.61 -17.72 16.54
C GLY A 39 -7.45 -16.75 16.77
N ASP A 40 -6.32 -17.27 17.21
CA ASP A 40 -5.08 -16.52 17.41
C ASP A 40 -3.91 -17.35 16.85
N ASN A 41 -2.91 -16.69 16.26
CA ASN A 41 -1.75 -17.33 15.62
C ASN A 41 -2.11 -18.42 14.59
N ASP A 42 -3.15 -18.19 13.81
CA ASP A 42 -3.75 -19.19 12.90
C ASP A 42 -3.76 -18.78 11.43
N ASP A 43 -3.05 -17.70 11.08
CA ASP A 43 -2.91 -17.19 9.71
C ASP A 43 -4.26 -16.88 9.05
N TRP A 44 -5.24 -16.44 9.83
CA TRP A 44 -6.61 -16.19 9.35
C TRP A 44 -6.71 -15.11 8.27
N TYR A 45 -5.94 -14.02 8.39
CA TYR A 45 -6.03 -12.89 7.46
C TYR A 45 -5.15 -13.18 6.24
N ALA A 46 -5.79 -13.54 5.13
CA ALA A 46 -5.11 -14.12 3.98
C ALA A 46 -4.20 -13.12 3.25
N ASP A 47 -3.05 -13.62 2.80
CA ASP A 47 -2.17 -12.92 1.88
C ASP A 47 -2.58 -13.20 0.43
N SER A 48 -3.20 -12.21 -0.20
CA SER A 48 -3.68 -12.25 -1.59
C SER A 48 -2.55 -12.19 -2.63
N SER A 49 -1.30 -11.92 -2.22
CA SER A 49 -0.15 -11.99 -3.13
C SER A 49 0.21 -13.43 -3.52
N GLY A 50 -0.22 -14.41 -2.70
CA GLY A 50 0.11 -15.82 -2.88
C GLY A 50 1.48 -16.24 -2.32
N ASN A 51 2.18 -15.35 -1.60
CA ASN A 51 3.51 -15.62 -1.05
C ASN A 51 3.50 -16.15 0.39
N GLY A 52 2.32 -16.38 0.97
CA GLY A 52 2.18 -17.04 2.27
C GLY A 52 2.48 -16.14 3.46
N ASN A 53 2.31 -14.82 3.33
CA ASN A 53 2.52 -13.86 4.41
C ASN A 53 1.24 -13.57 5.20
N ALA A 54 0.35 -14.56 5.37
CA ALA A 54 -0.89 -14.36 6.11
C ALA A 54 -0.62 -13.82 7.53
N MET A 55 -1.56 -13.03 8.03
CA MET A 55 -1.47 -12.38 9.34
C MET A 55 -2.39 -13.04 10.36
N SER A 56 -2.11 -12.80 11.63
CA SER A 56 -2.90 -13.31 12.77
C SER A 56 -3.08 -12.24 13.83
N THR A 57 -4.14 -12.38 14.61
CA THR A 57 -4.20 -11.83 15.98
C THR A 57 -3.36 -12.71 16.91
N VAL A 58 -2.89 -12.16 18.02
CA VAL A 58 -2.08 -12.94 18.99
C VAL A 58 -2.86 -13.30 20.25
N ASP A 59 -3.92 -12.55 20.55
CA ASP A 59 -4.82 -12.78 21.68
C ASP A 59 -6.19 -12.13 21.46
N SER A 60 -7.12 -12.41 22.38
CA SER A 60 -8.49 -11.89 22.31
C SER A 60 -8.64 -10.37 22.38
N ALA A 61 -7.69 -9.67 23.02
CA ALA A 61 -7.72 -8.21 23.13
C ALA A 61 -7.23 -7.52 21.86
N SER A 62 -6.38 -8.19 21.08
CA SER A 62 -5.83 -7.67 19.82
C SER A 62 -6.77 -7.72 18.62
N ARG A 63 -7.99 -8.26 18.77
CA ARG A 63 -8.83 -8.61 17.61
C ARG A 63 -9.55 -7.40 17.00
N PRO A 64 -9.24 -7.04 15.74
CA PRO A 64 -10.07 -6.10 15.01
C PRO A 64 -11.42 -6.74 14.64
N ILE A 65 -12.38 -5.89 14.28
CA ILE A 65 -13.71 -6.29 13.81
C ILE A 65 -13.75 -6.15 12.29
N ALA A 66 -14.17 -7.19 11.56
CA ALA A 66 -14.41 -7.04 10.12
C ALA A 66 -15.55 -6.05 9.88
N THR A 67 -15.38 -5.10 8.96
CA THR A 67 -16.38 -4.07 8.64
C THR A 67 -16.61 -3.97 7.14
N ASN A 68 -17.81 -3.65 6.68
CA ASN A 68 -18.11 -3.38 5.27
C ASN A 68 -17.95 -1.90 4.88
N ASP A 69 -17.38 -1.11 5.77
CA ASP A 69 -16.94 0.24 5.50
C ASP A 69 -15.58 0.18 4.79
N VAL A 70 -15.59 0.41 3.48
CA VAL A 70 -14.43 0.20 2.60
C VAL A 70 -14.14 1.48 1.80
N PRO A 71 -12.88 1.75 1.41
CA PRO A 71 -12.49 2.95 0.67
C PRO A 71 -13.10 3.00 -0.75
N PHE A 72 -13.38 1.84 -1.33
CA PHE A 72 -13.99 1.67 -2.65
C PHE A 72 -14.65 0.29 -2.73
N SER A 73 -15.68 0.13 -3.56
CA SER A 73 -16.38 -1.16 -3.73
C SER A 73 -15.65 -2.15 -4.65
N VAL A 74 -14.72 -1.66 -5.45
CA VAL A 74 -13.85 -2.43 -6.34
C VAL A 74 -12.48 -1.81 -6.28
N VAL A 75 -11.44 -2.62 -6.04
CA VAL A 75 -10.05 -2.17 -6.05
C VAL A 75 -9.70 -1.68 -7.46
N PRO A 76 -9.41 -0.38 -7.65
CA PRO A 76 -9.22 0.18 -8.99
C PRO A 76 -8.16 -0.56 -9.82
N GLN A 77 -7.03 -0.90 -9.21
CA GLN A 77 -5.90 -1.50 -9.93
C GLN A 77 -6.04 -3.00 -10.21
N THR A 78 -6.81 -3.74 -9.41
CA THR A 78 -6.95 -5.20 -9.55
C THR A 78 -8.32 -5.64 -10.10
N ALA A 79 -9.28 -4.71 -10.14
CA ALA A 79 -10.69 -4.97 -10.47
C ALA A 79 -11.37 -6.03 -9.58
N GLN A 80 -10.79 -6.34 -8.42
CA GLN A 80 -11.38 -7.26 -7.45
C GLN A 80 -12.43 -6.52 -6.61
N ALA A 81 -13.53 -7.21 -6.26
CA ALA A 81 -14.53 -6.66 -5.36
C ALA A 81 -13.91 -6.45 -3.97
N ASN A 82 -14.10 -5.25 -3.41
CA ASN A 82 -13.69 -4.92 -2.05
C ASN A 82 -14.94 -4.86 -1.16
N ASN A 83 -15.09 -5.82 -0.25
CA ASN A 83 -16.30 -5.99 0.54
C ASN A 83 -16.09 -5.78 2.03
N LEU A 84 -14.87 -5.99 2.52
CA LEU A 84 -14.55 -5.93 3.94
C LEU A 84 -13.20 -5.26 4.17
N ALA A 85 -13.11 -4.54 5.29
CA ALA A 85 -11.90 -3.99 5.87
C ALA A 85 -11.83 -4.41 7.36
N LEU A 86 -10.78 -3.98 8.08
CA LEU A 86 -10.65 -4.21 9.52
C LEU A 86 -10.78 -2.93 10.32
N ASP A 87 -11.70 -2.93 11.27
CA ASP A 87 -11.90 -1.89 12.27
C ASP A 87 -11.05 -2.20 13.53
N PHE A 88 -10.09 -1.32 13.79
CA PHE A 88 -9.16 -1.37 14.92
C PHE A 88 -9.63 -0.49 16.10
N GLY A 89 -10.85 0.04 16.09
CA GLY A 89 -11.40 0.93 17.12
C GLY A 89 -11.50 0.32 18.53
N ASN A 90 -11.32 -0.99 18.67
CA ASN A 90 -11.10 -1.59 20.00
C ASN A 90 -9.68 -1.30 20.46
N TRP A 91 -9.53 -0.79 21.69
CA TRP A 91 -8.22 -0.56 22.30
C TRP A 91 -7.29 -1.78 22.17
N ASN A 92 -6.05 -1.52 21.75
CA ASN A 92 -5.00 -2.52 21.56
C ASN A 92 -5.22 -3.51 20.40
N SER A 93 -6.09 -3.21 19.43
CA SER A 93 -6.25 -4.05 18.25
C SER A 93 -5.05 -3.95 17.31
N TYR A 94 -4.58 -5.10 16.83
CA TYR A 94 -3.58 -5.19 15.78
C TYR A 94 -3.54 -6.61 15.20
N ILE A 95 -2.96 -6.74 14.02
CA ILE A 95 -2.61 -8.03 13.42
C ILE A 95 -1.14 -8.04 13.03
N THR A 96 -0.52 -9.21 13.04
CA THR A 96 0.91 -9.37 12.80
C THR A 96 1.19 -10.56 11.90
N THR A 97 2.26 -10.50 11.11
CA THR A 97 2.87 -11.71 10.57
C THR A 97 3.38 -12.57 11.74
N THR A 98 3.20 -13.89 11.65
CA THR A 98 3.66 -14.83 12.68
C THR A 98 4.51 -15.93 12.07
N GLY A 99 5.46 -16.47 12.84
CA GLY A 99 6.21 -17.68 12.44
C GLY A 99 7.24 -17.46 11.33
N SER A 100 7.89 -16.30 11.28
CA SER A 100 8.97 -15.95 10.33
C SER A 100 8.51 -16.07 8.88
N LYS A 101 7.59 -15.19 8.46
CA LYS A 101 7.11 -15.12 7.08
C LYS A 101 8.22 -14.65 6.15
N MET A 102 8.09 -14.94 4.85
CA MET A 102 9.07 -14.51 3.84
C MET A 102 9.28 -12.99 3.87
N ILE A 103 8.20 -12.22 4.00
CA ILE A 103 8.24 -10.76 4.04
C ILE A 103 8.97 -10.19 5.26
N ASP A 104 9.12 -10.97 6.33
CA ASP A 104 9.78 -10.54 7.56
C ASP A 104 11.31 -10.42 7.35
N THR A 105 11.88 -11.16 6.40
CA THR A 105 13.34 -11.23 6.12
C THR A 105 13.73 -10.77 4.71
N LYS A 106 12.75 -10.32 3.93
CA LYS A 106 12.97 -9.97 2.52
C LYS A 106 13.88 -8.75 2.41
N ASN A 107 14.95 -8.88 1.62
CA ASN A 107 15.79 -7.75 1.24
C ASN A 107 15.12 -6.95 0.13
N LEU A 108 14.95 -5.64 0.36
CA LEU A 108 14.31 -4.68 -0.54
C LEU A 108 15.31 -3.69 -1.17
N SER A 109 16.51 -4.14 -1.53
CA SER A 109 17.58 -3.30 -2.09
C SER A 109 17.26 -2.62 -3.42
N ASN A 110 16.26 -3.11 -4.16
CA ASN A 110 15.90 -2.53 -5.47
C ASN A 110 14.89 -1.38 -5.36
N GLY A 111 14.60 -0.95 -4.14
CA GLY A 111 13.47 -0.07 -3.85
C GLY A 111 12.26 -0.89 -3.41
N TRP A 112 11.24 -0.17 -2.96
CA TRP A 112 10.03 -0.78 -2.43
C TRP A 112 8.89 0.23 -2.42
N THR A 113 7.67 -0.31 -2.33
CA THR A 113 6.46 0.47 -2.12
C THR A 113 5.63 -0.17 -1.02
N VAL A 114 5.20 0.62 -0.04
CA VAL A 114 4.23 0.23 0.99
C VAL A 114 2.97 1.06 0.81
N GLU A 115 1.82 0.40 0.68
CA GLU A 115 0.52 1.02 0.49
C GLU A 115 -0.46 0.59 1.57
N ALA A 116 -1.40 1.45 1.92
CA ALA A 116 -2.52 1.15 2.79
C ALA A 116 -3.67 2.15 2.57
N SER A 117 -4.90 1.72 2.81
CA SER A 117 -6.06 2.62 2.96
C SER A 117 -6.40 2.76 4.43
N VAL A 118 -6.69 3.97 4.90
CA VAL A 118 -7.02 4.22 6.30
C VAL A 118 -8.12 5.26 6.45
N LYS A 119 -8.97 5.06 7.45
CA LYS A 119 -9.96 6.02 7.92
C LYS A 119 -9.94 6.06 9.44
N PHE A 120 -9.69 7.23 10.03
CA PHE A 120 -9.65 7.38 11.49
C PHE A 120 -11.04 7.72 12.05
N HIS A 121 -11.46 7.05 13.13
CA HIS A 121 -12.67 7.42 13.88
C HIS A 121 -12.41 8.63 14.79
N SER A 122 -11.17 8.76 15.26
CA SER A 122 -10.73 9.82 16.14
C SER A 122 -9.31 10.25 15.78
N LEU A 123 -9.05 11.56 15.83
CA LEU A 123 -7.67 12.07 15.74
C LEU A 123 -6.98 12.09 17.10
N GLY A 124 -7.74 11.88 18.19
CA GLY A 124 -7.26 11.54 19.53
C GLY A 124 -6.05 12.32 20.06
N ALA A 125 -5.24 11.60 20.84
CA ALA A 125 -3.91 11.97 21.29
C ALA A 125 -2.98 10.77 21.07
N GLY A 126 -1.69 11.01 20.88
CA GLY A 126 -0.72 9.95 20.55
C GLY A 126 -0.45 9.85 19.05
N TRP A 127 0.14 8.73 18.63
CA TRP A 127 0.64 8.59 17.25
C TRP A 127 0.19 7.29 16.56
N PRO A 128 -1.13 7.09 16.35
CA PRO A 128 -1.67 5.78 15.99
C PRO A 128 -1.11 5.24 14.68
N GLY A 129 -0.56 4.03 14.73
CA GLY A 129 0.10 3.36 13.60
C GLY A 129 -0.87 2.64 12.67
N VAL A 130 -0.63 2.76 11.37
CA VAL A 130 -1.39 2.11 10.29
C VAL A 130 -0.70 0.82 9.87
N VAL A 131 0.55 0.92 9.41
CA VAL A 131 1.40 -0.21 9.00
C VAL A 131 2.80 0.01 9.56
N THR A 132 3.38 -1.03 10.15
CA THR A 132 4.67 -0.96 10.83
C THR A 132 5.51 -2.19 10.52
N LYS A 133 6.74 -2.00 10.07
CA LYS A 133 7.78 -3.02 10.15
C LYS A 133 8.35 -2.94 11.56
N THR A 134 8.15 -3.95 12.40
CA THR A 134 8.61 -3.90 13.81
C THR A 134 10.12 -4.09 13.92
N GLY A 135 10.68 -3.94 15.12
CA GLY A 135 12.12 -4.07 15.37
C GLY A 135 12.72 -2.80 15.95
N ARG A 136 13.97 -2.84 16.41
CA ARG A 136 14.60 -1.68 17.06
C ARG A 136 15.96 -1.42 16.44
N PRO A 137 16.02 -0.61 15.37
CA PRO A 137 17.25 -0.02 14.91
C PRO A 137 17.99 0.67 16.07
N PRO A 138 19.33 0.77 16.01
CA PRO A 138 20.10 1.60 16.92
C PRO A 138 19.58 3.04 16.91
N GLY A 139 19.00 3.51 18.02
CA GLY A 139 18.35 4.82 18.02
C GLY A 139 17.35 5.04 19.16
N PRO A 140 16.48 6.06 19.04
CA PRO A 140 15.63 6.55 20.12
C PRO A 140 14.48 5.59 20.51
N GLY A 141 14.27 4.50 19.77
CA GLY A 141 13.26 3.48 20.08
C GLY A 141 12.24 3.24 18.98
N ALA A 142 12.24 4.04 17.91
CA ALA A 142 11.37 3.89 16.74
C ALA A 142 11.63 2.58 15.96
N PRO A 143 10.63 2.04 15.25
CA PRO A 143 10.78 0.85 14.45
C PRO A 143 11.39 1.13 13.05
N PRO A 144 11.85 0.10 12.32
CA PRO A 144 12.48 0.26 11.00
C PRO A 144 11.65 1.00 9.97
N LEU A 145 10.32 0.84 10.02
CA LEU A 145 9.39 1.60 9.19
C LEU A 145 8.04 1.71 9.90
N PHE A 146 7.40 2.87 9.83
CA PHE A 146 6.00 3.01 10.17
C PHE A 146 5.29 4.06 9.31
N MET A 147 3.99 3.89 9.14
CA MET A 147 3.06 4.92 8.70
C MET A 147 2.09 5.20 9.85
N LYS A 148 1.95 6.45 10.30
CA LYS A 148 1.13 6.80 11.47
C LYS A 148 0.45 8.15 11.34
N LEU A 149 -0.59 8.36 12.14
CA LEU A 149 -1.13 9.69 12.40
C LEU A 149 -0.26 10.41 13.43
N ILE A 150 -0.06 11.70 13.25
CA ILE A 150 0.45 12.60 14.28
C ILE A 150 -0.71 13.46 14.78
N ALA A 151 -1.17 13.18 16.00
CA ALA A 151 -2.27 13.88 16.66
C ALA A 151 -1.86 15.27 17.23
N LEU A 152 -1.19 16.07 16.41
CA LEU A 152 -0.97 17.49 16.70
C LEU A 152 -2.16 18.33 16.20
N SER A 153 -2.11 19.64 16.39
CA SER A 153 -3.14 20.56 15.90
C SER A 153 -2.54 21.51 14.86
N PRO A 154 -2.85 21.35 13.56
CA PRO A 154 -3.68 20.28 12.99
C PRO A 154 -2.97 18.93 12.92
N ALA A 155 -3.76 17.84 12.85
CA ALA A 155 -3.24 16.49 12.73
C ALA A 155 -2.80 16.21 11.30
N PHE A 156 -1.78 15.37 11.15
CA PHE A 156 -1.17 15.04 9.86
C PHE A 156 -0.70 13.58 9.82
N LEU A 157 -0.39 13.07 8.63
CA LEU A 157 0.15 11.72 8.48
C LEU A 157 1.66 11.78 8.33
N GLN A 158 2.36 10.82 8.93
CA GLN A 158 3.80 10.72 8.89
C GLN A 158 4.22 9.30 8.50
N CYS A 159 5.24 9.21 7.65
CA CYS A 159 5.97 7.96 7.41
C CYS A 159 7.42 8.14 7.79
N ASP A 160 7.96 7.21 8.58
CA ASP A 160 9.38 7.20 8.89
C ASP A 160 9.96 5.83 8.56
N PHE A 161 11.25 5.82 8.25
CA PHE A 161 12.03 4.59 8.16
C PHE A 161 13.51 4.83 8.46
N PHE A 162 14.23 3.73 8.70
CA PHE A 162 15.68 3.74 8.88
C PHE A 162 16.37 3.18 7.64
N SER A 163 17.41 3.88 7.18
CA SER A 163 18.40 3.35 6.25
C SER A 163 19.33 2.36 6.94
N ASP A 164 20.09 1.60 6.14
CA ASP A 164 20.99 0.55 6.60
C ASP A 164 22.21 1.10 7.37
N ASP A 165 22.45 2.41 7.33
CA ASP A 165 23.43 3.12 8.16
C ASP A 165 22.83 3.71 9.47
N ASP A 166 21.64 3.24 9.85
CA ASP A 166 20.88 3.61 11.04
C ASP A 166 20.44 5.09 11.07
N ALA A 167 20.40 5.77 9.92
CA ALA A 167 19.83 7.11 9.84
C ALA A 167 18.31 7.06 9.75
N GLU A 168 17.64 7.83 10.61
CA GLU A 168 16.18 7.99 10.60
C GLU A 168 15.77 9.04 9.56
N HIS A 169 14.76 8.70 8.76
CA HIS A 169 14.19 9.57 7.75
C HIS A 169 12.68 9.68 7.94
N TRP A 170 12.18 10.90 8.18
CA TRP A 170 10.75 11.17 8.40
C TRP A 170 10.10 12.01 7.31
N PHE A 171 8.84 11.73 7.03
CA PHE A 171 8.07 12.31 5.94
C PHE A 171 6.72 12.78 6.46
N ASP A 172 6.58 14.08 6.66
CA ASP A 172 5.30 14.68 7.05
C ASP A 172 4.46 14.98 5.80
N GLY A 173 3.23 14.45 5.75
CA GLY A 173 2.25 14.74 4.70
C GLY A 173 0.94 15.30 5.27
N ARG A 174 0.30 16.24 4.55
CA ARG A 174 -0.91 16.96 4.97
C ARG A 174 -0.70 17.68 6.30
N SER A 175 0.46 18.34 6.46
CA SER A 175 0.84 19.08 7.67
C SER A 175 0.40 20.54 7.60
N GLY A 176 -0.35 21.00 8.60
CA GLY A 176 -0.62 22.43 8.75
C GLY A 176 0.55 23.23 9.32
N TYR A 177 1.66 22.58 9.69
CA TYR A 177 2.92 23.23 10.06
C TYR A 177 3.78 23.50 8.80
N GLY A 178 3.31 24.40 7.94
CA GLY A 178 4.13 25.02 6.89
C GLY A 178 4.18 24.30 5.53
N GLY A 179 3.38 23.26 5.30
CA GLY A 179 3.15 22.67 3.97
C GLY A 179 2.15 23.50 3.14
N THR A 180 2.28 23.43 1.81
CA THR A 180 1.55 24.26 0.84
C THR A 180 0.06 23.94 0.78
N GLY A 181 -0.79 24.65 1.54
CA GLY A 181 -2.24 24.70 1.27
C GLY A 181 -3.02 23.39 1.44
N GLU A 182 -2.47 22.42 2.17
CA GLU A 182 -3.02 21.08 2.32
C GLU A 182 -4.11 21.06 3.40
N LEU A 183 -5.21 20.32 3.17
CA LEU A 183 -6.28 20.16 4.16
C LEU A 183 -5.83 19.18 5.27
N PRO A 184 -6.03 19.52 6.55
CA PRO A 184 -5.79 18.61 7.66
C PRO A 184 -6.46 17.25 7.47
N ILE A 185 -5.91 16.23 8.13
CA ILE A 185 -6.58 14.93 8.25
C ILE A 185 -7.91 15.13 8.98
N ALA A 186 -8.98 14.56 8.44
CA ALA A 186 -10.32 14.58 9.00
C ALA A 186 -10.71 13.19 9.52
N VAL A 187 -11.53 13.16 10.57
CA VAL A 187 -12.19 11.93 11.00
C VAL A 187 -13.17 11.45 9.93
N ASP A 188 -13.44 10.15 9.93
CA ASP A 188 -14.40 9.49 9.05
C ASP A 188 -14.16 9.73 7.55
N THR A 189 -12.92 10.05 7.18
CA THR A 189 -12.49 10.29 5.80
C THR A 189 -11.43 9.24 5.41
N TRP A 190 -11.65 8.58 4.27
CA TRP A 190 -10.73 7.59 3.73
C TRP A 190 -9.54 8.25 3.03
N TYR A 191 -8.34 7.81 3.40
CA TYR A 191 -7.07 8.20 2.79
C TYR A 191 -6.37 6.96 2.24
N ASN A 192 -5.85 7.06 1.02
CA ASN A 192 -5.02 6.06 0.37
C ASN A 192 -3.57 6.52 0.41
N LEU A 193 -2.72 5.70 1.00
CA LEU A 193 -1.33 5.99 1.30
C LEU A 193 -0.43 5.17 0.38
N ALA A 194 0.64 5.77 -0.13
CA ALA A 194 1.72 5.05 -0.79
C ALA A 194 3.06 5.65 -0.39
N PHE A 195 3.96 4.85 0.15
CA PHE A 195 5.31 5.24 0.51
C PHE A 195 6.31 4.48 -0.33
N VAL A 196 7.09 5.21 -1.11
CA VAL A 196 7.95 4.68 -2.17
C VAL A 196 9.40 5.04 -1.88
N TYR A 197 10.29 4.06 -1.91
CA TYR A 197 11.73 4.25 -1.97
C TYR A 197 12.26 3.71 -3.30
N ASP A 198 13.06 4.52 -4.00
CA ASP A 198 13.47 4.24 -5.38
C ASP A 198 14.65 3.27 -5.53
N GLY A 199 15.21 2.78 -4.41
CA GLY A 199 16.37 1.90 -4.42
C GLY A 199 17.69 2.60 -4.77
N THR A 200 17.67 3.91 -5.03
CA THR A 200 18.84 4.65 -5.51
C THR A 200 19.23 5.86 -4.68
N ASN A 201 18.33 6.42 -3.86
CA ASN A 201 18.56 7.36 -2.72
C ASN A 201 17.35 8.29 -2.45
N VAL A 202 16.19 8.08 -3.07
CA VAL A 202 15.02 8.97 -2.96
C VAL A 202 13.83 8.20 -2.41
N ALA A 203 13.18 8.76 -1.40
CA ALA A 203 11.89 8.30 -0.93
C ALA A 203 10.82 9.38 -1.04
N LYS A 204 9.57 8.97 -1.23
CA LYS A 204 8.39 9.83 -1.45
C LYS A 204 7.18 9.25 -0.75
N PHE A 205 6.46 10.10 -0.01
CA PHE A 205 5.19 9.74 0.62
C PHE A 205 4.03 10.42 -0.11
N TYR A 206 3.06 9.63 -0.56
CA TYR A 206 1.88 10.05 -1.29
C TYR A 206 0.63 9.79 -0.45
N ILE A 207 -0.28 10.77 -0.44
CA ILE A 207 -1.58 10.71 0.24
C ILE A 207 -2.65 11.14 -0.76
N LYS A 208 -3.76 10.41 -0.79
CA LYS A 208 -4.93 10.71 -1.62
C LYS A 208 -6.22 10.51 -0.84
N GLU A 209 -7.10 11.50 -0.83
CA GLU A 209 -8.47 11.33 -0.33
C GLU A 209 -9.30 10.44 -1.29
N ALA A 210 -10.22 9.63 -0.75
CA ALA A 210 -11.03 8.72 -1.58
C ALA A 210 -11.90 9.46 -2.61
N THR A 211 -12.26 10.72 -2.35
CA THR A 211 -13.07 11.59 -3.22
C THR A 211 -12.30 12.10 -4.45
N ASP A 212 -10.97 12.05 -4.43
CA ASP A 212 -10.15 12.55 -5.54
C ASP A 212 -10.09 11.55 -6.69
N LEU A 213 -10.14 12.05 -7.93
CA LEU A 213 -10.13 11.21 -9.14
C LEU A 213 -8.72 10.84 -9.63
N THR A 214 -7.70 11.58 -9.20
CA THR A 214 -6.30 11.27 -9.48
C THR A 214 -5.53 11.31 -8.16
N TYR A 215 -4.32 10.75 -8.10
CA TYR A 215 -3.36 11.19 -7.07
C TYR A 215 -2.97 12.62 -7.45
N GLU A 216 -3.85 13.57 -7.11
CA GLU A 216 -3.42 14.95 -7.02
C GLU A 216 -2.48 15.03 -5.83
N TRP A 217 -1.47 15.88 -5.99
CA TRP A 217 -0.36 16.08 -5.07
C TRP A 217 -0.89 16.77 -3.81
N GLU A 218 -1.66 16.08 -2.98
CA GLU A 218 -2.30 16.67 -1.80
C GLU A 218 -1.29 16.89 -0.68
N ALA A 219 -0.29 16.02 -0.61
CA ALA A 219 0.96 16.21 0.09
C ALA A 219 2.01 15.25 -0.46
N THR A 220 3.23 15.73 -0.67
CA THR A 220 4.37 14.85 -0.91
C THR A 220 5.58 15.40 -0.19
N SER A 221 6.06 14.65 0.78
CA SER A 221 7.40 14.84 1.31
C SER A 221 8.37 13.99 0.49
N GLN A 222 9.52 14.58 0.16
CA GLN A 222 10.61 13.91 -0.53
C GLN A 222 11.90 14.23 0.19
N GLN A 223 12.71 13.20 0.42
CA GLN A 223 14.09 13.35 0.86
C GLN A 223 15.00 12.63 -0.12
N SER A 224 16.24 13.13 -0.23
CA SER A 224 17.30 12.55 -1.05
C SER A 224 18.54 12.31 -0.20
N GLY A 225 19.35 11.33 -0.58
CA GLY A 225 20.55 10.96 0.18
C GLY A 225 20.22 10.06 1.37
N ILE A 226 19.21 9.20 1.20
CA ILE A 226 18.77 8.20 2.18
C ILE A 226 19.84 7.16 2.49
N GLY A 227 20.74 6.87 1.56
CA GLY A 227 21.54 5.64 1.60
C GLY A 227 20.70 4.43 1.18
N ASP A 228 21.26 3.24 1.39
CA ASP A 228 20.55 1.98 1.17
C ASP A 228 19.49 1.79 2.25
N ALA A 229 18.27 1.40 1.88
CA ALA A 229 17.16 1.19 2.82
C ALA A 229 16.50 -0.15 2.53
N THR A 230 17.18 -1.24 2.93
CA THR A 230 16.79 -2.60 2.52
C THR A 230 15.71 -3.22 3.38
N LEU A 231 15.38 -2.58 4.52
CA LEU A 231 14.45 -3.06 5.55
C LEU A 231 14.74 -4.51 6.00
N HIS A 232 16.01 -4.88 6.06
CA HIS A 232 16.50 -6.26 6.23
C HIS A 232 16.30 -6.89 7.62
N TRP A 233 15.70 -6.18 8.58
CA TRP A 233 15.48 -6.70 9.94
C TRP A 233 14.57 -7.92 9.93
N ASP A 234 14.94 -9.02 10.58
CA ASP A 234 14.10 -10.23 10.73
C ASP A 234 13.06 -10.04 11.84
N THR A 235 11.98 -9.35 11.49
CA THR A 235 10.94 -8.93 12.44
C THR A 235 9.56 -8.92 11.79
N PRO A 236 8.48 -9.06 12.57
CA PRO A 236 7.15 -9.04 12.00
C PRO A 236 6.76 -7.70 11.35
N TRP A 237 5.85 -7.78 10.40
CA TRP A 237 5.01 -6.66 9.97
C TRP A 237 3.73 -6.65 10.81
N VAL A 238 3.28 -5.45 11.16
CA VAL A 238 2.09 -5.22 11.98
C VAL A 238 1.18 -4.19 11.31
N VAL A 239 -0.13 -4.41 11.40
CA VAL A 239 -1.17 -3.46 10.99
C VAL A 239 -2.00 -3.08 12.20
N GLY A 240 -2.30 -1.78 12.35
CA GLY A 240 -3.15 -1.25 13.42
C GLY A 240 -2.41 -0.75 14.66
N CYS A 241 -1.07 -0.74 14.69
CA CYS A 241 -0.31 -0.04 15.72
C CYS A 241 1.12 0.28 15.28
N THR A 242 1.86 1.02 16.12
CA THR A 242 3.31 1.22 15.97
C THR A 242 4.08 0.52 17.10
N MET A 243 5.37 0.81 17.19
CA MET A 243 6.23 0.31 18.23
C MET A 243 7.11 1.42 18.80
N TRP A 244 7.43 1.33 20.08
CA TRP A 244 8.47 2.14 20.71
C TRP A 244 9.24 1.31 21.73
N ASP A 245 10.57 1.32 21.64
CA ASP A 245 11.46 0.56 22.53
C ASP A 245 11.07 -0.92 22.66
N ASN A 246 10.78 -1.57 21.53
CA ASN A 246 10.30 -2.96 21.42
C ASN A 246 8.91 -3.24 22.03
N ASN A 247 8.13 -2.22 22.38
CA ASN A 247 6.75 -2.38 22.84
C ASN A 247 5.78 -1.92 21.76
N LEU A 248 4.81 -2.75 21.42
CA LEU A 248 3.70 -2.32 20.56
C LEU A 248 2.86 -1.29 21.32
N ILE A 249 2.72 -0.11 20.74
CA ILE A 249 2.01 1.03 21.31
C ILE A 249 1.32 1.82 20.19
N ASP A 250 0.65 2.91 20.56
CA ASP A 250 -0.08 3.79 19.64
C ASP A 250 -0.95 3.01 18.66
N PHE A 251 -1.93 2.30 19.21
CA PHE A 251 -2.90 1.52 18.45
C PHE A 251 -3.86 2.45 17.71
N ALA A 252 -4.17 2.09 16.47
CA ALA A 252 -5.12 2.82 15.64
C ALA A 252 -6.51 2.83 16.25
N ASP A 253 -7.21 3.96 16.07
CA ASP A 253 -8.66 4.07 16.28
C ASP A 253 -9.29 4.42 14.92
N GLY A 254 -9.61 3.39 14.14
CA GLY A 254 -10.05 3.55 12.77
C GLY A 254 -10.12 2.24 11.99
N VAL A 255 -10.46 2.36 10.72
CA VAL A 255 -10.55 1.28 9.75
C VAL A 255 -9.33 1.29 8.84
N ILE A 256 -8.71 0.13 8.62
CA ILE A 256 -7.57 -0.05 7.72
C ILE A 256 -7.92 -1.12 6.69
N ASP A 257 -7.53 -0.87 5.44
CA ASP A 257 -7.81 -1.76 4.33
C ASP A 257 -6.66 -1.78 3.31
N GLU A 258 -6.65 -2.80 2.44
CA GLU A 258 -5.84 -2.84 1.22
C GLU A 258 -4.34 -2.57 1.45
N VAL A 259 -3.74 -3.28 2.42
CA VAL A 259 -2.32 -3.12 2.77
C VAL A 259 -1.46 -3.95 1.81
N ARG A 260 -0.55 -3.30 1.08
CA ARG A 260 0.30 -3.94 0.06
C ARG A 260 1.76 -3.55 0.21
N ILE A 261 2.64 -4.53 0.03
CA ILE A 261 4.09 -4.34 -0.01
C ILE A 261 4.61 -4.89 -1.35
N SER A 262 5.35 -4.08 -2.09
CA SER A 262 5.98 -4.43 -3.37
C SER A 262 7.50 -4.28 -3.29
N ASP A 263 8.24 -5.13 -4.01
CA ASP A 263 9.72 -5.09 -4.07
C ASP A 263 10.30 -4.18 -5.17
N GLU A 264 9.50 -3.23 -5.62
CA GLU A 264 9.88 -2.24 -6.61
C GLU A 264 9.30 -0.87 -6.23
N PRO A 265 9.95 0.22 -6.65
CA PRO A 265 9.35 1.54 -6.59
C PRO A 265 8.25 1.67 -7.64
N LEU A 266 7.00 1.74 -7.17
CA LEU A 266 5.85 1.93 -8.03
C LEU A 266 5.71 3.41 -8.42
N GLU A 267 5.39 3.64 -9.69
CA GLU A 267 4.93 4.94 -10.14
C GLU A 267 3.48 5.18 -9.69
N PRO A 268 3.04 6.44 -9.52
CA PRO A 268 1.68 6.74 -9.04
C PRO A 268 0.57 6.06 -9.83
N THR A 269 0.73 5.91 -11.15
CA THR A 269 -0.23 5.20 -12.02
C THR A 269 -0.38 3.70 -11.73
N GLN A 270 0.45 3.14 -10.86
CA GLN A 270 0.47 1.73 -10.47
C GLN A 270 -0.08 1.48 -9.06
N PHE A 271 -0.39 2.54 -8.31
CA PHE A 271 -0.94 2.42 -6.95
C PHE A 271 -2.34 1.82 -6.95
N LEU A 272 -2.72 1.16 -5.84
CA LEU A 272 -3.98 0.42 -5.72
C LEU A 272 -5.22 1.29 -5.99
N ALA A 273 -5.20 2.53 -5.51
CA ALA A 273 -6.33 3.45 -5.59
C ALA A 273 -6.35 4.30 -6.88
N VAL A 274 -5.57 3.94 -7.90
CA VAL A 274 -5.65 4.55 -9.24
C VAL A 274 -6.47 3.68 -10.18
N VAL A 275 -7.45 4.29 -10.84
CA VAL A 275 -8.10 3.66 -12.00
C VAL A 275 -7.08 3.66 -13.13
N PRO A 276 -6.60 2.49 -13.60
CA PRO A 276 -5.66 2.45 -14.69
C PRO A 276 -6.30 3.10 -15.93
N GLU A 277 -5.53 3.97 -16.59
CA GLU A 277 -5.94 4.56 -17.86
C GLU A 277 -6.38 3.45 -18.81
N PRO A 278 -7.52 3.59 -19.52
CA PRO A 278 -7.95 2.60 -20.49
C PRO A 278 -6.86 2.46 -21.55
N CYS A 279 -6.05 1.42 -21.42
CA CYS A 279 -5.06 1.08 -22.42
C CYS A 279 -5.84 0.91 -23.73
N LEU A 280 -5.44 1.67 -24.75
CA LEU A 280 -6.09 1.82 -26.06
C LEU A 280 -6.17 0.49 -26.84
N ALA A 281 -6.83 -0.54 -26.31
CA ALA A 281 -7.21 -1.75 -27.01
C ALA A 281 -8.24 -1.46 -28.12
N ILE A 282 -8.87 -0.27 -28.08
CA ILE A 282 -9.76 0.23 -29.14
C ILE A 282 -8.98 0.50 -30.45
N GLY A 283 -7.68 0.78 -30.39
CA GLY A 283 -6.83 0.99 -31.57
C GLY A 283 -6.66 -0.28 -32.43
N GLY A 284 -6.70 -1.46 -31.80
CA GLY A 284 -6.59 -2.75 -32.50
C GLY A 284 -7.85 -3.12 -33.27
N MET A 285 -9.04 -2.85 -32.71
CA MET A 285 -10.31 -3.11 -33.40
C MET A 285 -10.56 -2.13 -34.56
N ALA A 286 -10.14 -0.88 -34.44
CA ALA A 286 -10.26 0.10 -35.53
C ALA A 286 -9.37 -0.25 -36.74
N LEU A 287 -8.15 -0.75 -36.53
CA LEU A 287 -7.29 -1.23 -37.63
C LEU A 287 -7.79 -2.54 -38.25
N ALA A 288 -8.33 -3.48 -37.44
CA ALA A 288 -8.93 -4.70 -37.97
C ALA A 288 -10.15 -4.40 -38.87
N LEU A 289 -11.03 -3.47 -38.45
CA LEU A 289 -12.18 -3.05 -39.25
C LEU A 289 -11.78 -2.33 -40.56
N LEU A 290 -10.66 -1.61 -40.58
CA LEU A 290 -10.13 -0.99 -41.81
C LEU A 290 -9.48 -2.03 -42.76
N ALA A 291 -8.87 -3.09 -42.22
CA ALA A 291 -8.31 -4.18 -43.02
C ALA A 291 -9.41 -5.01 -43.72
N PHE A 292 -10.54 -5.28 -43.06
CA PHE A 292 -11.67 -6.00 -43.67
C PHE A 292 -12.42 -5.20 -44.74
N ARG A 293 -12.35 -3.86 -44.72
CA ARG A 293 -13.05 -3.02 -45.71
C ARG A 293 -12.37 -2.99 -47.07
N LYS A 294 -11.09 -3.37 -47.17
CA LYS A 294 -10.31 -3.31 -48.42
C LYS A 294 -10.37 -4.59 -49.27
N VAL A 295 -10.89 -5.69 -48.73
CA VAL A 295 -10.93 -7.00 -49.43
C VAL A 295 -12.19 -7.18 -50.30
N ASN A 296 -13.26 -6.40 -50.09
CA ASN A 296 -14.55 -6.58 -50.78
C ASN A 296 -14.80 -5.67 -52.00
N ARG A 297 -13.76 -5.24 -52.72
CA ARG A 297 -13.92 -4.50 -54.00
C ARG A 297 -13.05 -5.07 -55.12
N ILE A 298 -13.28 -6.32 -55.50
CA ILE A 298 -12.88 -6.83 -56.83
C ILE A 298 -14.00 -7.76 -57.32
N SER A 299 -14.96 -7.19 -58.05
CA SER A 299 -15.82 -7.86 -59.03
C SER A 299 -16.24 -6.82 -60.05
#